data_AF-A0A967BKT2-F1
#
_entry.id   AF-A0A967BKT2-F1
#
_cell.length_a   1.000
_cell.length_b   1.000
_cell.length_c   1.000
_cell.angle_alpha   90.00
_cell.angle_beta   90.00
_cell.angle_gamma   90.00
#
_symmetry.space_group_name_H-M   'P 1'
#
loop_
_entity.id
_entity.type
_entity.pdbx_description
1 polymer ?
#
loop_
_entity_poly.entity_id
_entity_poly.type
_entity_poly.pdbx_seq_one_letter_code
_entity_poly.pdbx_strand_id
1 'polypeptide(L)'
;MKKILFTLLLITMAFSQFDNSVNGWVNGAYYVPDGTIYGEGVTVVDEGTLAAESLSEVNFASHANWDVTNDLDDTGGNAAFIWSANQTSTLTQIQANLATAGVDAVWYLFTYTVTVTTAFDGDGAATITTGFAASAVSLDLSAGTHSVYFKSKTTPVDFVISIVSGTDTEGTFEIDDVTLKEIQGGDVDVSGTLLVRGVDIGAHPSSTSNPHTVTKAQVGLTNVEDTALSTWIGTTNLTTLGTIIAGTWEGTDVGVAHGGTGKSAWTQYLIPYATTTTSFGEIAIGANGEVLTSGGAGVAPSFQAAAGGGDFANGGEAGTADRTLGNTDAFAMGFETNDLERAQFTSAGHFIPIGTYTYDLGSSGAYWNNFYAGTAYIPTVTANAVYHTGDLNTYLSFDVADQMQIYAGGVKFMEVIEAAADYISIGEASDIDWYTSWMDYNYGNNLITFKAKKTVFAPNLTSAVGTSVADDAAISVTAYIMRMVGADADALLDTDPAINDGSSDGQIVIIQGVADANTVTIADNVNTQLNAAASCTLGDGDVISLMWDSDYSMWIELYRSDN
;
A
#
# COMPACT_ATOMS: atom_id res chain seq x y z
N MET A 1 -68.80 -30.13 112.19
CA MET A 1 -69.35 -28.85 111.69
C MET A 1 -68.41 -27.65 111.91
N LYS A 2 -67.77 -27.46 113.08
CA LYS A 2 -66.87 -26.31 113.32
C LYS A 2 -65.59 -26.24 112.46
N LYS A 3 -65.05 -27.36 111.96
CA LYS A 3 -63.85 -27.37 111.09
C LYS A 3 -64.12 -26.98 109.62
N ILE A 4 -65.34 -27.17 109.12
CA ILE A 4 -65.70 -26.80 107.74
C ILE A 4 -65.99 -25.30 107.63
N LEU A 5 -66.55 -24.70 108.70
CA LEU A 5 -66.84 -23.28 108.75
C LEU A 5 -65.57 -22.41 108.82
N PHE A 6 -64.49 -22.91 109.43
CA PHE A 6 -63.22 -22.17 109.54
C PHE A 6 -62.44 -22.17 108.22
N THR A 7 -62.50 -23.27 107.44
CA THR A 7 -61.90 -23.32 106.10
C THR A 7 -62.67 -22.47 105.10
N LEU A 8 -64.00 -22.38 105.22
CA LEU A 8 -64.80 -21.50 104.35
C LEU A 8 -64.58 -20.01 104.65
N LEU A 9 -64.34 -19.64 105.92
CA LEU A 9 -64.00 -18.27 106.33
C LEU A 9 -62.59 -17.83 105.87
N LEU A 10 -61.61 -18.75 105.86
CA LEU A 10 -60.29 -18.45 105.31
C LEU A 10 -60.29 -18.36 103.77
N ILE A 11 -61.21 -19.06 103.09
CA ILE A 11 -61.37 -18.95 101.64
C ILE A 11 -62.06 -17.64 101.25
N THR A 12 -63.09 -17.19 101.99
CA THR A 12 -63.73 -15.90 101.68
C THR A 12 -62.86 -14.68 102.01
N MET A 13 -61.96 -14.77 102.98
CA MET A 13 -60.97 -13.70 103.26
C MET A 13 -59.83 -13.66 102.22
N ALA A 14 -59.55 -14.77 101.51
CA ALA A 14 -58.54 -14.80 100.46
C ALA A 14 -59.05 -14.33 99.09
N PHE A 15 -60.37 -14.27 98.88
CA PHE A 15 -60.99 -13.82 97.62
C PHE A 15 -61.45 -12.35 97.63
N SER A 16 -61.38 -11.62 98.75
CA SER A 16 -61.72 -10.19 98.80
C SER A 16 -60.57 -9.23 98.44
N GLN A 17 -59.41 -9.76 98.04
CA GLN A 17 -58.21 -8.95 97.74
C GLN A 17 -57.75 -9.07 96.28
N PHE A 18 -58.54 -9.70 95.42
CA PHE A 18 -58.31 -9.68 93.98
C PHE A 18 -59.60 -9.32 93.25
N ASP A 19 -60.08 -8.10 93.51
CA ASP A 19 -60.80 -7.40 92.47
C ASP A 19 -59.75 -6.73 91.58
N ASN A 20 -59.52 -7.30 90.41
CA ASN A 20 -58.77 -6.64 89.34
C ASN A 20 -59.72 -5.83 88.43
N SER A 21 -60.85 -5.40 88.99
CA SER A 21 -61.60 -4.25 88.52
C SER A 21 -61.56 -3.18 89.60
N VAL A 22 -61.01 -2.01 89.26
CA VAL A 22 -61.33 -0.81 90.04
C VAL A 22 -62.74 -0.42 89.61
N ASN A 23 -63.71 -0.64 90.48
CA ASN A 23 -65.07 -0.15 90.31
C ASN A 23 -65.01 1.40 90.25
N GLY A 24 -65.34 2.00 89.10
CA GLY A 24 -65.39 3.45 88.89
C GLY A 24 -64.19 4.09 88.17
N TRP A 25 -63.77 3.55 87.01
CA TRP A 25 -62.76 4.20 86.16
C TRP A 25 -63.35 5.45 85.48
N VAL A 26 -63.13 6.61 86.09
CA VAL A 26 -63.23 7.93 85.45
C VAL A 26 -61.91 8.66 85.72
N ASN A 27 -61.03 8.67 84.72
CA ASN A 27 -59.78 9.45 84.62
C ASN A 27 -58.71 9.27 85.72
N GLY A 28 -57.62 8.56 85.39
CA GLY A 28 -56.37 8.63 86.16
C GLY A 28 -55.33 7.61 85.70
N ALA A 29 -54.14 8.08 85.27
CA ALA A 29 -53.04 7.27 84.75
C ALA A 29 -52.53 6.20 85.75
N TYR A 30 -52.16 5.01 85.26
CA TYR A 30 -51.46 3.98 86.03
C TYR A 30 -49.98 3.94 85.65
N TYR A 31 -49.11 3.88 86.66
CA TYR A 31 -47.67 3.65 86.50
C TYR A 31 -47.41 2.15 86.34
N VAL A 32 -47.03 1.68 85.15
CA VAL A 32 -46.50 0.31 85.02
C VAL A 32 -45.04 0.26 85.50
N PRO A 33 -44.61 -0.84 86.15
CA PRO A 33 -43.25 -0.98 86.70
C PRO A 33 -42.10 -0.85 85.68
N ASP A 34 -42.38 -0.79 84.38
CA ASP A 34 -41.39 -0.52 83.33
C ASP A 34 -41.21 0.97 83.00
N GLY A 35 -41.94 1.86 83.69
CA GLY A 35 -41.83 3.31 83.54
C GLY A 35 -42.61 3.89 82.36
N THR A 36 -43.43 3.11 81.66
CA THR A 36 -44.27 3.60 80.55
C THR A 36 -45.58 4.20 81.08
N ILE A 37 -45.95 5.41 80.64
CA ILE A 37 -47.25 6.03 80.95
C ILE A 37 -48.17 5.91 79.73
N TYR A 38 -49.31 5.22 79.88
CA TYR A 38 -50.38 5.19 78.88
C TYR A 38 -51.54 6.06 79.35
N GLY A 39 -51.68 7.25 78.77
CA GLY A 39 -52.82 8.14 78.94
C GLY A 39 -53.10 8.88 77.64
N GLU A 40 -54.36 9.23 77.36
CA GLU A 40 -54.66 10.10 76.23
C GLU A 40 -54.12 11.51 76.53
N GLY A 41 -53.08 11.93 75.81
CA GLY A 41 -52.53 13.27 75.88
C GLY A 41 -51.79 13.56 77.19
N VAL A 42 -50.46 13.47 77.17
CA VAL A 42 -49.62 14.09 78.19
C VAL A 42 -50.03 15.57 78.28
N THR A 43 -50.74 15.93 79.35
CA THR A 43 -51.16 17.31 79.59
C THR A 43 -50.11 17.94 80.49
N VAL A 44 -49.26 18.77 79.90
CA VAL A 44 -48.21 19.49 80.60
C VAL A 44 -48.71 20.89 80.89
N VAL A 45 -48.78 21.23 82.17
CA VAL A 45 -49.19 22.53 82.66
C VAL A 45 -47.96 23.12 83.35
N ASP A 46 -47.32 24.13 82.75
CA ASP A 46 -46.28 24.91 83.43
C ASP A 46 -46.94 26.00 84.25
N GLU A 47 -46.90 25.85 85.56
CA GLU A 47 -47.52 26.74 86.54
C GLU A 47 -46.80 28.11 86.63
N GLY A 48 -45.64 28.27 85.98
CA GLY A 48 -44.84 29.49 85.99
C GLY A 48 -45.18 30.50 84.88
N THR A 49 -45.74 30.04 83.75
CA THR A 49 -46.07 30.90 82.60
C THR A 49 -47.57 31.21 82.58
N LEU A 50 -47.96 32.18 83.43
CA LEU A 50 -49.34 32.59 83.63
C LEU A 50 -49.68 33.87 82.83
N ALA A 51 -50.91 33.95 82.33
CA ALA A 51 -51.46 35.16 81.72
C ALA A 51 -51.62 36.29 82.76
N ALA A 52 -52.11 37.43 82.29
CA ALA A 52 -52.57 38.50 83.17
C ALA A 52 -53.69 38.00 84.11
N GLU A 53 -53.85 38.69 85.23
CA GLU A 53 -54.91 38.41 86.20
C GLU A 53 -56.30 38.50 85.55
N SER A 54 -57.16 37.53 85.86
CA SER A 54 -58.53 37.48 85.33
C SER A 54 -59.51 38.16 86.26
N LEU A 55 -59.24 38.21 87.57
CA LEU A 55 -60.08 38.91 88.54
C LEU A 55 -59.76 40.41 88.56
N SER A 56 -60.78 41.27 88.58
CA SER A 56 -60.58 42.73 88.72
C SER A 56 -60.22 43.16 90.14
N GLU A 57 -60.38 42.26 91.10
CA GLU A 57 -60.18 42.53 92.52
C GLU A 57 -59.74 41.26 93.24
N VAL A 58 -58.50 41.26 93.73
CA VAL A 58 -57.82 40.07 94.28
C VAL A 58 -57.75 40.06 95.82
N ASN A 59 -57.99 41.20 96.46
CA ASN A 59 -57.82 41.39 97.91
C ASN A 59 -59.07 42.03 98.56
N PHE A 60 -60.20 42.01 97.86
CA PHE A 60 -61.49 42.53 98.34
C PHE A 60 -61.44 43.97 98.89
N ALA A 61 -60.51 44.83 98.45
CA ALA A 61 -60.27 46.15 99.06
C ALA A 61 -61.30 47.23 98.71
N SER A 62 -62.07 47.06 97.64
CA SER A 62 -63.04 48.03 97.11
C SER A 62 -64.50 47.56 97.19
N HIS A 63 -64.73 46.25 97.29
CA HIS A 63 -66.06 45.60 97.38
C HIS A 63 -66.96 45.90 96.17
N ALA A 64 -66.37 46.39 95.07
CA ALA A 64 -67.13 46.94 93.95
C ALA A 64 -67.34 45.91 92.83
N ASN A 65 -66.51 44.87 92.79
CA ASN A 65 -66.48 43.90 91.68
C ASN A 65 -66.96 42.51 92.09
N TRP A 66 -67.35 42.32 93.35
CA TRP A 66 -67.84 41.06 93.89
C TRP A 66 -69.28 41.20 94.36
N ASP A 67 -70.14 40.31 93.89
CA ASP A 67 -71.52 40.16 94.35
C ASP A 67 -71.58 38.99 95.35
N VAL A 68 -71.89 39.29 96.61
CA VAL A 68 -72.09 38.28 97.67
C VAL A 68 -73.57 37.95 97.88
N THR A 69 -73.86 36.71 98.27
CA THR A 69 -75.21 36.29 98.71
C THR A 69 -75.17 35.54 100.03
N ASN A 70 -76.24 35.69 100.81
CA ASN A 70 -76.50 35.00 102.09
C ASN A 70 -75.39 35.20 103.14
N ASP A 71 -74.70 34.13 103.53
CA ASP A 71 -73.77 34.10 104.67
C ASP A 71 -72.38 34.68 104.36
N LEU A 72 -72.19 35.24 103.16
CA LEU A 72 -70.95 35.90 102.73
C LEU A 72 -71.03 37.42 102.87
N ASP A 73 -69.96 38.02 103.37
CA ASP A 73 -69.74 39.46 103.46
C ASP A 73 -68.34 39.78 102.92
N ASP A 74 -68.24 40.61 101.88
CA ASP A 74 -66.97 41.02 101.29
C ASP A 74 -66.46 42.37 101.82
N THR A 75 -67.18 43.04 102.73
CA THR A 75 -66.90 44.42 103.17
C THR A 75 -65.68 44.57 104.10
N GLY A 76 -65.07 43.46 104.54
CA GLY A 76 -63.98 43.42 105.51
C GLY A 76 -62.56 43.51 104.94
N GLY A 77 -62.42 43.61 103.61
CA GLY A 77 -61.12 43.39 102.93
C GLY A 77 -60.80 41.91 102.73
N ASN A 78 -61.80 41.05 102.89
CA ASN A 78 -61.81 39.62 102.66
C ASN A 78 -63.25 39.19 102.35
N ALA A 79 -63.46 37.97 101.86
CA ALA A 79 -64.79 37.34 101.80
C ALA A 79 -65.02 36.51 103.07
N ALA A 80 -65.63 37.12 104.08
CA ALA A 80 -65.97 36.48 105.34
C ALA A 80 -67.25 35.65 105.21
N PHE A 81 -67.21 34.41 105.68
CA PHE A 81 -68.35 33.50 105.76
C PHE A 81 -68.70 33.22 107.21
N ILE A 82 -69.97 33.41 107.59
CA ILE A 82 -70.51 33.05 108.91
C ILE A 82 -71.74 32.18 108.72
N TRP A 83 -71.63 30.89 109.06
CA TRP A 83 -72.66 29.89 108.81
C TRP A 83 -74.04 30.26 109.39
N SER A 84 -75.07 30.10 108.56
CA SER A 84 -76.46 29.96 108.97
C SER A 84 -77.12 28.75 108.31
N ALA A 85 -78.15 28.18 108.95
CA ALA A 85 -78.69 26.89 108.55
C ALA A 85 -79.39 26.88 107.16
N ASN A 86 -79.07 25.87 106.34
CA ASN A 86 -79.76 25.46 105.10
C ASN A 86 -79.79 26.49 103.96
N GLN A 87 -78.65 27.11 103.63
CA GLN A 87 -78.55 28.08 102.52
C GLN A 87 -77.32 27.82 101.64
N THR A 88 -77.33 28.38 100.43
CA THR A 88 -76.18 28.40 99.52
C THR A 88 -75.70 29.83 99.40
N SER A 89 -74.45 30.09 99.78
CA SER A 89 -73.85 31.42 99.72
C SER A 89 -72.91 31.48 98.53
N THR A 90 -72.95 32.56 97.77
CA THR A 90 -72.11 32.72 96.57
C THR A 90 -71.28 33.97 96.64
N LEU A 91 -70.01 33.85 96.22
CA LEU A 91 -69.14 34.96 95.89
C LEU A 91 -68.98 34.98 94.37
N THR A 92 -69.48 36.02 93.72
CA THR A 92 -69.59 36.09 92.26
C THR A 92 -68.87 37.30 91.69
N GLN A 93 -67.99 37.09 90.72
CA GLN A 93 -67.57 38.14 89.81
C GLN A 93 -68.21 37.87 88.46
N ILE A 94 -69.21 38.69 88.11
CA ILE A 94 -69.88 38.57 86.82
C ILE A 94 -68.87 38.77 85.69
N GLN A 95 -69.12 38.17 84.53
CA GLN A 95 -68.14 38.20 83.45
C GLN A 95 -67.79 39.61 82.95
N ALA A 96 -68.73 40.56 83.06
CA ALA A 96 -68.49 41.97 82.74
C ALA A 96 -67.55 42.67 83.72
N ASN A 97 -67.41 42.14 84.94
CA ASN A 97 -66.56 42.68 85.99
C ASN A 97 -65.20 41.96 86.08
N LEU A 98 -64.94 40.92 85.29
CA LEU A 98 -63.61 40.29 85.20
C LEU A 98 -62.63 41.22 84.48
N ALA A 99 -61.38 41.27 84.93
CA ALA A 99 -60.32 42.05 84.29
C ALA A 99 -59.97 41.49 82.92
N THR A 100 -60.02 40.15 82.82
CA THR A 100 -59.92 39.41 81.57
C THR A 100 -61.08 38.42 81.50
N ALA A 101 -61.90 38.49 80.45
CA ALA A 101 -63.00 37.55 80.25
C ALA A 101 -62.49 36.10 80.20
N GLY A 102 -63.26 35.17 80.77
CA GLY A 102 -62.92 33.76 80.77
C GLY A 102 -62.75 33.22 79.36
N VAL A 103 -61.63 32.55 79.10
CA VAL A 103 -61.31 31.98 77.79
C VAL A 103 -61.87 30.55 77.71
N ASP A 104 -62.40 30.18 76.54
CA ASP A 104 -63.01 28.88 76.29
C ASP A 104 -62.00 27.73 76.39
N ALA A 105 -62.30 26.75 77.26
CA ALA A 105 -61.61 25.46 77.35
C ALA A 105 -60.08 25.54 77.55
N VAL A 106 -59.60 26.53 78.32
CA VAL A 106 -58.20 26.66 78.73
C VAL A 106 -58.00 26.30 80.20
N TRP A 107 -56.76 26.07 80.60
CA TRP A 107 -56.44 25.78 82.00
C TRP A 107 -56.26 27.07 82.79
N TYR A 108 -56.79 27.11 84.01
CA TYR A 108 -56.64 28.18 84.97
C TYR A 108 -56.00 27.66 86.26
N LEU A 109 -55.16 28.51 86.86
CA LEU A 109 -54.72 28.41 88.24
C LEU A 109 -55.54 29.41 89.07
N PHE A 110 -56.27 28.91 90.05
CA PHE A 110 -56.90 29.73 91.08
C PHE A 110 -56.16 29.56 92.40
N THR A 111 -55.67 30.65 92.98
CA THR A 111 -55.07 30.68 94.32
C THR A 111 -55.92 31.49 95.27
N TYR A 112 -55.94 31.13 96.55
CA TYR A 112 -56.72 31.81 97.58
C TYR A 112 -56.16 31.47 98.95
N THR A 113 -56.32 32.36 99.92
CA THR A 113 -55.92 32.17 101.31
C THR A 113 -57.15 32.03 102.18
N VAL A 114 -57.20 30.99 103.00
CA VAL A 114 -58.29 30.75 103.94
C VAL A 114 -57.81 31.00 105.37
N THR A 115 -58.56 31.82 106.11
CA THR A 115 -58.42 31.96 107.56
C THR A 115 -59.62 31.31 108.23
N VAL A 116 -59.42 30.29 109.05
CA VAL A 116 -60.52 29.58 109.72
C VAL A 116 -60.63 30.02 111.18
N THR A 117 -61.80 30.50 111.58
CA THR A 117 -62.14 30.75 113.00
C THR A 117 -62.78 29.50 113.61
N THR A 118 -63.78 28.93 112.94
CA THR A 118 -64.40 27.64 113.27
C THR A 118 -64.61 26.85 111.98
N ALA A 119 -64.18 25.60 111.93
CA ALA A 119 -64.38 24.76 110.75
C ALA A 119 -65.84 24.30 110.66
N PHE A 120 -66.25 23.88 109.47
CA PHE A 120 -67.48 23.10 109.29
C PHE A 120 -67.39 21.77 110.05
N ASP A 121 -68.49 21.35 110.69
CA ASP A 121 -68.61 20.11 111.47
C ASP A 121 -69.43 19.00 110.76
N GLY A 122 -69.85 19.24 109.52
CA GLY A 122 -70.69 18.37 108.69
C GLY A 122 -70.28 18.33 107.20
N ASP A 123 -71.20 18.69 106.30
CA ASP A 123 -71.06 18.54 104.83
C ASP A 123 -70.74 19.85 104.09
N GLY A 124 -70.34 20.89 104.81
CA GLY A 124 -69.99 22.20 104.25
C GLY A 124 -68.88 22.11 103.20
N ALA A 125 -69.15 22.62 101.99
CA ALA A 125 -68.20 22.60 100.88
C ALA A 125 -68.25 23.89 100.05
N ALA A 126 -67.07 24.43 99.73
CA ALA A 126 -66.90 25.49 98.76
C ALA A 126 -66.49 24.90 97.39
N THR A 127 -67.10 25.40 96.32
CA THR A 127 -66.79 24.95 94.96
C THR A 127 -66.75 26.11 93.98
N ILE A 128 -65.80 26.09 93.04
CA ILE A 128 -65.93 26.88 91.81
C ILE A 128 -66.99 26.19 90.95
N THR A 129 -68.02 26.94 90.58
CA THR A 129 -69.18 26.36 89.90
C THR A 129 -68.87 25.96 88.45
N THR A 130 -69.74 25.11 87.90
CA THR A 130 -69.77 24.76 86.47
C THR A 130 -70.27 25.91 85.57
N GLY A 131 -70.42 27.12 86.10
CA GLY A 131 -70.59 28.33 85.29
C GLY A 131 -69.28 28.70 84.61
N PHE A 132 -68.18 28.69 85.37
CA PHE A 132 -66.84 29.03 84.89
C PHE A 132 -65.96 27.80 84.61
N ALA A 133 -66.03 26.77 85.46
CA ALA A 133 -65.22 25.56 85.32
C ALA A 133 -65.93 24.47 84.48
N ALA A 134 -65.17 23.65 83.76
CA ALA A 134 -65.71 22.55 82.95
C ALA A 134 -66.40 21.47 83.80
N SER A 135 -65.97 21.33 85.06
CA SER A 135 -66.57 20.53 86.12
C SER A 135 -66.46 21.31 87.43
N ALA A 136 -67.33 21.06 88.41
CA ALA A 136 -67.23 21.72 89.72
C ALA A 136 -65.88 21.41 90.38
N VAL A 137 -65.22 22.44 90.93
CA VAL A 137 -63.89 22.32 91.55
C VAL A 137 -64.02 22.56 93.04
N SER A 138 -63.77 21.54 93.85
CA SER A 138 -63.77 21.69 95.31
C SER A 138 -62.61 22.56 95.78
N LEU A 139 -62.91 23.47 96.72
CA LEU A 139 -61.94 24.30 97.40
C LEU A 139 -61.69 23.74 98.81
N ASP A 140 -60.42 23.68 99.21
CA ASP A 140 -59.98 23.33 100.54
C ASP A 140 -60.19 24.54 101.46
N LEU A 141 -61.01 24.36 102.50
CA LEU A 141 -61.33 25.39 103.49
C LEU A 141 -60.49 25.26 104.77
N SER A 142 -59.43 24.47 104.76
CA SER A 142 -58.46 24.46 105.86
C SER A 142 -57.62 25.74 105.87
N ALA A 143 -57.12 26.14 107.04
CA ALA A 143 -56.36 27.39 107.15
C ALA A 143 -55.05 27.36 106.35
N GLY A 144 -54.82 28.36 105.49
CA GLY A 144 -53.62 28.49 104.66
C GLY A 144 -53.88 28.96 103.24
N THR A 145 -52.83 29.12 102.45
CA THR A 145 -52.92 29.44 101.01
C THR A 145 -53.03 28.14 100.21
N HIS A 146 -54.00 28.11 99.30
CA HIS A 146 -54.34 26.96 98.48
C HIS A 146 -54.34 27.33 97.00
N SER A 147 -54.09 26.31 96.17
CA SER A 147 -54.10 26.40 94.72
C SER A 147 -54.95 25.28 94.14
N VAL A 148 -55.79 25.61 93.17
CA VAL A 148 -56.51 24.62 92.37
C VAL A 148 -56.31 24.88 90.89
N TYR A 149 -56.16 23.80 90.13
CA TYR A 149 -56.02 23.84 88.68
C TYR A 149 -57.28 23.26 88.07
N PHE A 150 -57.87 23.98 87.13
CA PHE A 150 -59.06 23.50 86.47
C PHE A 150 -59.14 24.00 85.04
N LYS A 151 -59.82 23.23 84.20
CA LYS A 151 -60.15 23.65 82.85
C LYS A 151 -61.41 24.49 82.87
N SER A 152 -61.40 25.66 82.25
CA SER A 152 -62.58 26.48 82.08
C SER A 152 -63.61 25.75 81.21
N LYS A 153 -64.88 26.10 81.41
CA LYS A 153 -65.98 25.60 80.61
C LYS A 153 -65.86 26.07 79.16
N THR A 154 -66.49 25.35 78.24
CA THR A 154 -66.71 25.88 76.90
C THR A 154 -67.65 27.08 76.96
N THR A 155 -67.12 28.27 76.68
CA THR A 155 -67.76 29.57 76.94
C THR A 155 -68.05 29.78 78.43
N PRO A 156 -67.03 30.09 79.25
CA PRO A 156 -67.19 30.36 80.69
C PRO A 156 -68.08 31.59 80.88
N VAL A 157 -68.92 31.58 81.92
CA VAL A 157 -69.73 32.74 82.31
C VAL A 157 -69.13 33.43 83.54
N ASP A 158 -69.93 33.74 84.54
CA ASP A 158 -69.49 34.35 85.79
C ASP A 158 -68.56 33.42 86.58
N PHE A 159 -67.52 33.99 87.18
CA PHE A 159 -66.68 33.26 88.13
C PHE A 159 -67.40 33.26 89.48
N VAL A 160 -67.84 32.07 89.91
CA VAL A 160 -68.64 31.90 91.12
C VAL A 160 -68.00 30.86 92.02
N ILE A 161 -67.75 31.25 93.27
CA ILE A 161 -67.50 30.34 94.37
C ILE A 161 -68.82 30.14 95.12
N SER A 162 -69.29 28.91 95.15
CA SER A 162 -70.52 28.51 95.84
C SER A 162 -70.17 27.71 97.09
N ILE A 163 -70.69 28.15 98.23
CA ILE A 163 -70.55 27.49 99.52
C ILE A 163 -71.91 26.91 99.88
N VAL A 164 -71.97 25.59 100.06
CA VAL A 164 -73.18 24.86 100.42
C VAL A 164 -72.92 24.11 101.72
N SER A 165 -73.85 24.24 102.67
CA SER A 165 -73.84 23.54 103.95
C SER A 165 -75.26 23.07 104.27
N GLY A 166 -75.43 21.78 104.59
CA GLY A 166 -76.74 21.18 104.86
C GLY A 166 -76.89 20.66 106.29
N THR A 167 -75.86 19.98 106.79
CA THR A 167 -75.84 19.26 108.07
C THR A 167 -74.95 19.89 109.12
N ASP A 168 -74.15 20.89 108.76
CA ASP A 168 -73.29 21.62 109.69
C ASP A 168 -74.11 22.38 110.74
N THR A 169 -73.50 22.63 111.90
CA THR A 169 -74.02 23.46 112.99
C THR A 169 -73.10 24.62 113.35
N GLU A 170 -71.90 24.64 112.76
CA GLU A 170 -70.92 25.72 112.87
C GLU A 170 -70.11 25.85 111.57
N GLY A 171 -69.46 27.01 111.40
CA GLY A 171 -68.60 27.30 110.25
C GLY A 171 -68.34 28.79 110.14
N THR A 172 -67.11 29.22 110.34
CA THR A 172 -66.71 30.63 110.23
C THR A 172 -65.28 30.70 109.71
N PHE A 173 -65.12 31.21 108.49
CA PHE A 173 -63.84 31.35 107.82
C PHE A 173 -63.87 32.54 106.86
N GLU A 174 -62.70 32.97 106.42
CA GLU A 174 -62.52 34.07 105.47
C GLU A 174 -61.74 33.54 104.27
N ILE A 175 -62.12 33.96 103.07
CA ILE A 175 -61.33 33.75 101.84
C ILE A 175 -60.75 35.10 101.43
N ASP A 176 -59.43 35.16 101.23
CA ASP A 176 -58.71 36.38 100.86
C ASP A 176 -57.58 36.07 99.84
N ASP A 177 -56.90 37.08 99.32
CA ASP A 177 -55.78 36.97 98.38
C ASP A 177 -56.06 36.02 97.19
N VAL A 178 -57.21 36.25 96.52
CA VAL A 178 -57.68 35.44 95.40
C VAL A 178 -57.00 35.82 94.10
N THR A 179 -56.44 34.86 93.35
CA THR A 179 -55.90 35.10 92.01
C THR A 179 -56.42 34.05 91.05
N LEU A 180 -56.75 34.43 89.81
CA LEU A 180 -57.22 33.54 88.75
C LEU A 180 -56.47 33.84 87.45
N LYS A 181 -55.58 32.95 87.04
CA LYS A 181 -54.76 33.18 85.84
C LYS A 181 -54.87 32.03 84.87
N GLU A 182 -55.05 32.36 83.59
CA GLU A 182 -54.92 31.39 82.50
C GLU A 182 -53.48 30.89 82.44
N ILE A 183 -53.31 29.59 82.22
CA ILE A 183 -52.00 28.95 82.08
C ILE A 183 -51.65 28.87 80.59
N GLN A 184 -50.56 29.53 80.17
CA GLN A 184 -50.22 29.73 78.75
C GLN A 184 -49.06 28.84 78.25
N GLY A 185 -48.45 28.01 79.10
CA GLY A 185 -47.23 27.24 78.76
C GLY A 185 -47.13 25.85 79.41
N GLY A 186 -46.05 25.13 79.05
CA GLY A 186 -45.73 23.77 79.52
C GLY A 186 -44.46 23.20 78.89
N ASP A 187 -43.39 22.96 79.67
CA ASP A 187 -42.20 22.19 79.24
C ASP A 187 -42.30 20.72 79.66
N VAL A 188 -42.02 19.78 78.75
CA VAL A 188 -42.00 18.34 79.06
C VAL A 188 -40.59 17.94 79.50
N ASP A 189 -40.33 17.89 80.82
CA ASP A 189 -39.09 17.32 81.34
C ASP A 189 -39.24 15.78 81.47
N VAL A 190 -38.52 15.05 80.62
CA VAL A 190 -38.49 13.58 80.65
C VAL A 190 -37.14 13.16 81.21
N SER A 191 -37.11 12.77 82.49
CA SER A 191 -35.89 12.26 83.16
C SER A 191 -35.46 10.85 82.69
N GLY A 192 -35.94 10.43 81.52
CA GLY A 192 -35.68 9.15 80.85
C GLY A 192 -35.67 9.29 79.32
N THR A 193 -35.71 8.18 78.59
CA THR A 193 -35.68 8.22 77.12
C THR A 193 -37.04 8.59 76.55
N LEU A 194 -37.16 9.76 75.93
CA LEU A 194 -38.25 10.07 75.04
C LEU A 194 -38.05 9.34 73.71
N LEU A 195 -38.75 8.23 73.50
CA LEU A 195 -38.76 7.55 72.19
C LEU A 195 -39.63 8.32 71.21
N VAL A 196 -39.08 9.38 70.60
CA VAL A 196 -39.60 9.90 69.33
C VAL A 196 -39.00 9.02 68.24
N ARG A 197 -39.83 8.28 67.52
CA ARG A 197 -39.32 7.41 66.45
C ARG A 197 -38.73 8.26 65.30
N GLY A 198 -37.41 8.46 65.32
CA GLY A 198 -36.56 8.62 64.12
C GLY A 198 -35.94 9.98 63.76
N VAL A 199 -36.05 11.06 64.54
CA VAL A 199 -35.52 12.38 64.11
C VAL A 199 -35.02 13.24 65.28
N ASP A 200 -33.79 13.76 65.16
CA ASP A 200 -33.30 14.93 65.89
C ASP A 200 -33.56 16.18 65.03
N ILE A 201 -34.65 16.89 65.32
CA ILE A 201 -35.22 17.95 64.45
C ILE A 201 -34.52 19.30 64.63
N GLY A 202 -33.87 19.51 65.77
CA GLY A 202 -33.17 20.75 66.10
C GLY A 202 -31.71 20.75 65.67
N ALA A 203 -31.06 19.58 65.64
CA ALA A 203 -29.66 19.45 65.23
C ALA A 203 -29.47 19.29 63.71
N HIS A 204 -30.54 18.95 62.97
CA HIS A 204 -30.45 18.77 61.51
C HIS A 204 -30.01 20.03 60.73
N PRO A 205 -30.52 21.26 60.99
CA PRO A 205 -30.15 22.46 60.22
C PRO A 205 -28.68 22.88 60.36
N SER A 206 -27.96 22.38 61.36
CA SER A 206 -26.59 22.77 61.71
C SER A 206 -25.59 21.61 61.74
N SER A 207 -26.02 20.37 61.51
CA SER A 207 -25.15 19.19 61.49
C SER A 207 -24.36 19.10 60.18
N THR A 208 -23.02 19.21 60.29
CA THR A 208 -22.08 18.96 59.18
C THR A 208 -21.39 17.60 59.27
N SER A 209 -21.56 16.88 60.39
CA SER A 209 -20.91 15.59 60.67
C SER A 209 -21.69 14.36 60.17
N ASN A 210 -22.87 14.53 59.59
CA ASN A 210 -23.48 13.55 58.67
C ASN A 210 -24.72 14.17 57.98
N PRO A 211 -24.85 14.07 56.64
CA PRO A 211 -23.79 13.69 55.70
C PRO A 211 -22.96 14.97 55.43
N HIS A 212 -21.65 15.00 55.68
CA HIS A 212 -20.70 14.20 54.92
C HIS A 212 -19.33 14.08 55.62
N THR A 213 -18.99 12.85 55.97
CA THR A 213 -17.64 12.26 55.93
C THR A 213 -17.73 11.00 55.08
N VAL A 214 -18.21 11.16 53.84
CA VAL A 214 -18.34 10.04 52.92
C VAL A 214 -16.96 9.51 52.57
N THR A 215 -16.62 8.37 53.14
CA THR A 215 -15.43 7.60 52.80
C THR A 215 -15.60 7.02 51.40
N LYS A 216 -14.49 6.75 50.72
CA LYS A 216 -14.49 6.05 49.42
C LYS A 216 -15.29 4.75 49.46
N ALA A 217 -15.29 4.04 50.60
CA ALA A 217 -16.10 2.85 50.80
C ALA A 217 -17.60 3.11 50.76
N GLN A 218 -18.05 4.24 51.31
CA GLN A 218 -19.47 4.61 51.35
C GLN A 218 -20.04 4.99 49.98
N VAL A 219 -19.20 5.38 49.02
CA VAL A 219 -19.61 5.73 47.65
C VAL A 219 -19.18 4.69 46.60
N GLY A 220 -18.69 3.52 47.04
CA GLY A 220 -18.27 2.44 46.13
C GLY A 220 -16.96 2.70 45.37
N LEU A 221 -16.15 3.66 45.82
CA LEU A 221 -14.89 4.07 45.21
C LEU A 221 -13.67 3.62 46.02
N THR A 222 -13.77 2.56 46.84
CA THR A 222 -12.69 2.06 47.72
C THR A 222 -11.37 1.83 46.99
N ASN A 223 -11.45 1.46 45.70
CA ASN A 223 -10.30 1.16 44.85
C ASN A 223 -9.76 2.38 44.08
N VAL A 224 -10.36 3.56 44.24
CA VAL A 224 -9.94 4.79 43.54
C VAL A 224 -8.99 5.58 44.44
N GLU A 225 -7.83 5.98 43.95
CA GLU A 225 -6.86 6.82 44.66
C GLU A 225 -7.38 8.25 44.89
N ASP A 226 -6.96 8.90 46.00
CA ASP A 226 -7.36 10.29 46.32
C ASP A 226 -6.24 11.23 45.90
N THR A 227 -5.99 11.30 44.60
CA THR A 227 -4.91 12.13 44.06
C THR A 227 -5.52 13.01 43.00
N ALA A 228 -5.30 14.32 43.12
CA ALA A 228 -5.76 15.26 42.11
C ALA A 228 -5.17 14.85 40.74
N LEU A 229 -6.03 14.78 39.73
CA LEU A 229 -5.64 14.35 38.38
C LEU A 229 -4.47 15.19 37.81
N SER A 230 -4.35 16.45 38.22
CA SER A 230 -3.25 17.37 37.87
C SER A 230 -1.87 16.96 38.40
N THR A 231 -1.82 16.06 39.38
CA THR A 231 -0.60 15.55 40.02
C THR A 231 -0.45 14.04 39.90
N TRP A 232 -1.37 13.38 39.18
CA TRP A 232 -1.35 11.93 39.04
C TRP A 232 -0.23 11.51 38.09
N ILE A 233 0.77 10.85 38.64
CA ILE A 233 1.97 10.38 37.93
C ILE A 233 1.74 9.09 37.12
N GLY A 234 0.50 8.59 37.04
CA GLY A 234 0.15 7.33 36.41
C GLY A 234 0.18 6.12 37.35
N THR A 235 -0.12 4.94 36.80
CA THR A 235 -0.09 3.63 37.48
C THR A 235 0.48 2.57 36.54
N THR A 236 1.11 1.53 37.09
CA THR A 236 1.58 0.37 36.31
C THR A 236 0.44 -0.57 35.89
N ASN A 237 -0.77 -0.40 36.44
CA ASN A 237 -1.91 -1.30 36.25
C ASN A 237 -2.89 -0.82 35.16
N LEU A 238 -2.45 0.08 34.26
CA LEU A 238 -3.30 0.62 33.22
C LEU A 238 -3.37 -0.37 32.04
N THR A 239 -4.36 -1.27 32.06
CA THR A 239 -4.51 -2.34 31.05
C THR A 239 -5.31 -1.93 29.82
N THR A 240 -6.07 -0.85 29.91
CA THR A 240 -6.85 -0.29 28.79
C THR A 240 -6.65 1.22 28.76
N LEU A 241 -6.08 1.71 27.67
CA LEU A 241 -5.97 3.12 27.35
C LEU A 241 -6.93 3.45 26.20
N GLY A 242 -7.53 4.63 26.23
CA GLY A 242 -8.18 5.20 25.05
C GLY A 242 -7.16 5.74 24.06
N THR A 243 -7.63 6.35 22.96
CA THR A 243 -6.75 7.03 22.00
C THR A 243 -6.14 8.29 22.64
N ILE A 244 -4.82 8.41 22.61
CA ILE A 244 -4.12 9.66 22.96
C ILE A 244 -4.25 10.60 21.76
N ILE A 245 -5.15 11.59 21.84
CA ILE A 245 -5.44 12.51 20.74
C ILE A 245 -4.36 13.61 20.64
N ALA A 246 -3.81 14.05 21.76
CA ALA A 246 -2.76 15.06 21.86
C ALA A 246 -1.98 14.91 23.18
N GLY A 247 -0.73 15.39 23.20
CA GLY A 247 0.15 15.37 24.38
C GLY A 247 1.59 15.02 24.02
N THR A 248 2.52 15.32 24.92
CA THR A 248 3.92 14.87 24.80
C THR A 248 4.05 13.48 25.41
N TRP A 249 4.64 12.54 24.67
CA TRP A 249 5.03 11.24 25.22
C TRP A 249 6.35 11.40 25.99
N GLU A 250 6.29 11.36 27.32
CA GLU A 250 7.46 11.44 28.22
C GLU A 250 7.96 10.04 28.66
N GLY A 251 7.38 8.97 28.11
CA GLY A 251 7.77 7.60 28.39
C GLY A 251 9.03 7.17 27.64
N THR A 252 9.51 5.95 27.89
CA THR A 252 10.53 5.33 27.05
C THR A 252 10.02 5.09 25.63
N ASP A 253 10.92 4.86 24.68
CA ASP A 253 10.54 4.52 23.30
C ASP A 253 9.53 3.38 23.25
N VAL A 254 8.50 3.54 22.43
CA VAL A 254 7.52 2.48 22.19
C VAL A 254 8.21 1.37 21.39
N GLY A 255 8.34 0.19 22.00
CA GLY A 255 8.97 -0.96 21.36
C GLY A 255 8.25 -1.38 20.07
N VAL A 256 9.00 -1.92 19.11
CA VAL A 256 8.48 -2.32 17.79
C VAL A 256 7.37 -3.37 17.88
N ALA A 257 7.46 -4.28 18.85
CA ALA A 257 6.40 -5.26 19.13
C ALA A 257 5.03 -4.63 19.47
N HIS A 258 5.02 -3.34 19.86
CA HIS A 258 3.82 -2.57 20.20
C HIS A 258 3.51 -1.48 19.14
N GLY A 259 4.04 -1.61 17.91
CA GLY A 259 3.76 -0.70 16.79
C GLY A 259 4.62 0.56 16.75
N GLY A 260 5.54 0.73 17.71
CA GLY A 260 6.52 1.82 17.69
C GLY A 260 7.76 1.52 16.85
N THR A 261 8.76 2.39 16.94
CA THR A 261 10.07 2.22 16.27
C THR A 261 11.14 1.66 17.19
N GLY A 262 10.92 1.67 18.51
CA GLY A 262 11.91 1.33 19.53
C GLY A 262 13.12 2.27 19.60
N LYS A 263 13.01 3.49 19.03
CA LYS A 263 14.09 4.48 18.97
C LYS A 263 13.57 5.93 19.08
N SER A 264 14.18 6.73 19.95
CA SER A 264 13.87 8.17 20.09
C SER A 264 14.49 9.03 18.99
N ALA A 265 15.54 8.51 18.34
CA ALA A 265 16.27 9.23 17.31
C ALA A 265 16.81 8.27 16.25
N TRP A 266 16.89 8.80 15.03
CA TRP A 266 17.47 8.16 13.86
C TRP A 266 18.65 8.98 13.37
N THR A 267 19.64 8.33 12.79
CA THR A 267 20.72 9.03 12.10
C THR A 267 20.15 9.71 10.84
N GLN A 268 20.45 10.99 10.66
CA GLN A 268 19.93 11.77 9.53
C GLN A 268 20.34 11.14 8.19
N TYR A 269 19.40 11.10 7.24
CA TYR A 269 19.55 10.58 5.88
C TYR A 269 19.76 9.06 5.73
N LEU A 270 19.73 8.28 6.81
CA LEU A 270 19.75 6.82 6.74
C LEU A 270 18.39 6.23 6.34
N ILE A 271 18.39 4.94 6.00
CA ILE A 271 17.17 4.18 5.68
C ILE A 271 16.82 3.23 6.84
N PRO A 272 15.64 3.37 7.47
CA PRO A 272 15.12 2.37 8.39
C PRO A 272 14.81 1.05 7.70
N TYR A 273 15.20 -0.08 8.30
CA TYR A 273 14.83 -1.41 7.80
C TYR A 273 14.53 -2.38 8.95
N ALA A 274 13.66 -3.37 8.72
CA ALA A 274 13.39 -4.40 9.72
C ALA A 274 14.58 -5.36 9.79
N THR A 275 15.23 -5.44 10.95
CA THR A 275 16.31 -6.41 11.21
C THR A 275 15.75 -7.76 11.66
N THR A 276 14.61 -7.74 12.34
CA THR A 276 13.81 -8.92 12.70
C THR A 276 12.32 -8.56 12.62
N THR A 277 11.43 -9.49 12.97
CA THR A 277 9.99 -9.21 13.10
C THR A 277 9.64 -8.23 14.21
N THR A 278 10.57 -7.92 15.13
CA THR A 278 10.33 -7.08 16.32
C THR A 278 11.42 -6.04 16.55
N SER A 279 12.23 -5.74 15.52
CA SER A 279 13.28 -4.72 15.63
C SER A 279 13.55 -4.04 14.29
N PHE A 280 13.81 -2.74 14.34
CA PHE A 280 14.37 -1.99 13.23
C PHE A 280 15.87 -1.76 13.43
N GLY A 281 16.61 -1.68 12.31
CA GLY A 281 17.98 -1.19 12.23
C GLY A 281 18.07 -0.03 11.23
N GLU A 282 19.30 0.44 11.02
CA GLU A 282 19.61 1.51 10.06
C GLU A 282 20.56 1.00 8.99
N ILE A 283 20.25 1.28 7.73
CA ILE A 283 21.20 1.12 6.62
C ILE A 283 21.97 2.43 6.49
N ALA A 284 23.30 2.34 6.55
CA ALA A 284 24.20 3.48 6.36
C ALA A 284 23.98 4.12 4.98
N ILE A 285 24.15 5.45 4.86
CA ILE A 285 24.00 6.18 3.61
C ILE A 285 25.19 5.89 2.70
N GLY A 286 24.90 5.62 1.43
CA GLY A 286 25.92 5.43 0.41
C GLY A 286 26.64 6.72 0.02
N ALA A 287 27.81 6.57 -0.58
CA ALA A 287 28.49 7.65 -1.28
C ALA A 287 27.70 8.07 -2.53
N ASN A 288 28.05 9.24 -3.09
CA ASN A 288 27.47 9.71 -4.35
C ASN A 288 27.66 8.65 -5.46
N GLY A 289 26.56 8.24 -6.09
CA GLY A 289 26.56 7.24 -7.18
C GLY A 289 26.36 5.79 -6.74
N GLU A 290 26.29 5.51 -5.44
CA GLU A 290 25.95 4.17 -4.95
C GLU A 290 24.44 3.92 -4.99
N VAL A 291 24.06 2.65 -5.20
CA VAL A 291 22.69 2.15 -5.21
C VAL A 291 22.47 1.15 -4.08
N LEU A 292 21.25 1.07 -3.57
CA LEU A 292 20.90 0.10 -2.54
C LEU A 292 20.80 -1.30 -3.18
N THR A 293 21.70 -2.21 -2.80
CA THR A 293 21.68 -3.58 -3.27
C THR A 293 21.18 -4.52 -2.18
N SER A 294 20.41 -5.54 -2.59
CA SER A 294 19.97 -6.61 -1.67
C SER A 294 21.18 -7.46 -1.27
N GLY A 295 21.35 -7.70 0.03
CA GLY A 295 22.35 -8.64 0.55
C GLY A 295 21.94 -10.12 0.39
N GLY A 296 20.74 -10.39 -0.13
CA GLY A 296 20.12 -11.71 -0.12
C GLY A 296 19.32 -11.99 1.17
N ALA A 297 18.71 -13.17 1.23
CA ALA A 297 17.85 -13.53 2.36
C ALA A 297 18.63 -13.54 3.69
N GLY A 298 18.12 -12.82 4.69
CA GLY A 298 18.72 -12.76 6.04
C GLY A 298 19.90 -11.81 6.18
N VAL A 299 20.26 -11.06 5.13
CA VAL A 299 21.35 -10.07 5.14
C VAL A 299 20.76 -8.69 4.88
N ALA A 300 21.25 -7.69 5.62
CA ALA A 300 20.82 -6.31 5.42
C ALA A 300 21.22 -5.82 4.02
N PRO A 301 20.36 -5.04 3.33
CA PRO A 301 20.78 -4.33 2.13
C PRO A 301 21.90 -3.33 2.47
N SER A 302 22.78 -3.06 1.51
CA SER A 302 23.87 -2.09 1.65
C SER A 302 23.96 -1.23 0.40
N PHE A 303 24.36 0.02 0.55
CA PHE A 303 24.77 0.79 -0.62
C PHE A 303 26.07 0.22 -1.17
N GLN A 304 26.08 0.01 -2.48
CA GLN A 304 27.23 -0.46 -3.23
C GLN A 304 27.31 0.35 -4.52
N ALA A 305 28.49 0.38 -5.14
CA ALA A 305 28.64 0.96 -6.47
C ALA A 305 27.58 0.37 -7.42
N ALA A 306 26.93 1.22 -8.22
CA ALA A 306 26.01 0.76 -9.24
C ALA A 306 26.73 -0.21 -10.19
N ALA A 307 26.20 -1.43 -10.34
CA ALA A 307 26.68 -2.34 -11.37
C ALA A 307 26.51 -1.65 -12.74
N GLY A 308 27.60 -1.51 -13.50
CA GLY A 308 27.57 -0.84 -14.79
C GLY A 308 26.53 -1.49 -15.70
N GLY A 309 25.47 -0.74 -16.05
CA GLY A 309 24.34 -1.22 -16.84
C GLY A 309 24.68 -1.36 -18.32
N GLY A 310 25.50 -2.33 -18.69
CA GLY A 310 25.71 -2.73 -20.08
C GLY A 310 25.97 -4.22 -20.20
N ASP A 311 25.26 -4.89 -21.11
CA ASP A 311 25.52 -6.28 -21.54
C ASP A 311 26.95 -6.51 -22.08
N PHE A 312 27.76 -5.45 -22.14
CA PHE A 312 29.18 -5.45 -22.49
C PHE A 312 30.04 -4.81 -21.40
N ALA A 313 29.92 -5.28 -20.16
CA ALA A 313 30.91 -4.98 -19.14
C ALA A 313 32.28 -5.58 -19.55
N ASN A 314 33.37 -4.79 -19.38
CA ASN A 314 34.75 -5.24 -19.56
C ASN A 314 35.16 -6.19 -18.43
N GLY A 315 34.60 -7.40 -18.43
CA GLY A 315 34.71 -8.34 -17.32
C GLY A 315 34.52 -9.83 -17.67
N GLY A 316 34.21 -10.17 -18.91
CA GLY A 316 34.24 -11.56 -19.41
C GLY A 316 33.29 -12.52 -18.70
N GLU A 317 32.07 -12.68 -19.22
CA GLU A 317 31.07 -13.57 -18.62
C GLU A 317 31.20 -15.03 -19.06
N ALA A 318 31.21 -15.92 -18.07
CA ALA A 318 31.18 -17.37 -18.19
C ALA A 318 29.73 -17.88 -18.22
N GLY A 319 29.19 -18.17 -19.41
CA GLY A 319 27.87 -18.76 -19.54
C GLY A 319 27.57 -19.19 -20.98
N THR A 320 27.11 -20.42 -21.16
CA THR A 320 26.92 -21.14 -22.44
C THR A 320 25.64 -20.73 -23.20
N ALA A 321 25.24 -19.45 -23.18
CA ALA A 321 24.06 -18.97 -23.89
C ALA A 321 24.46 -18.02 -25.03
N ASP A 322 23.81 -18.15 -26.19
CA ASP A 322 23.97 -17.24 -27.33
C ASP A 322 23.60 -15.81 -26.90
N ARG A 323 24.54 -14.87 -27.03
CA ARG A 323 24.32 -13.46 -26.74
C ARG A 323 23.83 -12.77 -28.02
N THR A 324 22.52 -12.61 -28.15
CA THR A 324 21.91 -11.90 -29.29
C THR A 324 21.83 -10.40 -29.00
N LEU A 325 22.53 -9.59 -29.79
CA LEU A 325 22.25 -8.17 -29.90
C LEU A 325 21.30 -7.94 -31.06
N GLY A 326 20.12 -7.43 -30.76
CA GLY A 326 19.11 -7.13 -31.77
C GLY A 326 17.93 -6.34 -31.21
N ASN A 327 17.15 -5.77 -32.10
CA ASN A 327 15.80 -5.28 -31.85
C ASN A 327 14.79 -6.29 -32.43
N THR A 328 13.53 -6.16 -32.05
CA THR A 328 12.42 -7.01 -32.55
C THR A 328 11.46 -6.24 -33.44
N ASP A 329 11.81 -5.02 -33.82
CA ASP A 329 11.02 -4.15 -34.69
C ASP A 329 11.63 -4.08 -36.10
N ALA A 330 10.97 -3.38 -37.02
CA ALA A 330 11.42 -3.26 -38.41
C ALA A 330 12.43 -2.11 -38.61
N PHE A 331 13.15 -1.72 -37.56
CA PHE A 331 14.14 -0.66 -37.61
C PHE A 331 15.56 -1.24 -37.66
N ALA A 332 16.50 -0.45 -38.18
CA ALA A 332 17.90 -0.85 -38.22
C ALA A 332 18.52 -0.84 -36.81
N MET A 333 19.49 -1.72 -36.60
CA MET A 333 20.32 -1.77 -35.39
C MET A 333 21.65 -1.08 -35.66
N GLY A 334 21.80 0.14 -35.15
CA GLY A 334 22.97 1.00 -35.36
C GLY A 334 24.11 0.83 -34.36
N PHE A 335 25.33 1.07 -34.83
CA PHE A 335 26.55 1.22 -34.04
C PHE A 335 27.05 2.65 -34.17
N GLU A 336 26.97 3.44 -33.11
CA GLU A 336 27.31 4.87 -33.12
C GLU A 336 28.60 5.19 -32.35
N THR A 337 29.31 6.23 -32.79
CA THR A 337 30.41 6.87 -32.04
C THR A 337 30.37 8.37 -32.27
N ASN A 338 30.51 9.18 -31.21
CA ASN A 338 30.43 10.65 -31.28
C ASN A 338 29.14 11.14 -31.96
N ASP A 339 27.99 10.58 -31.57
CA ASP A 339 26.65 10.90 -32.11
C ASP A 339 26.53 10.70 -33.64
N LEU A 340 27.39 9.85 -34.20
CA LEU A 340 27.38 9.47 -35.60
C LEU A 340 27.34 7.95 -35.69
N GLU A 341 26.24 7.42 -36.22
CA GLU A 341 26.17 6.02 -36.64
C GLU A 341 27.36 5.73 -37.58
N ARG A 342 27.98 4.56 -37.42
CA ARG A 342 29.18 4.09 -38.15
C ARG A 342 28.90 2.83 -38.97
N ALA A 343 28.02 1.98 -38.47
CA ALA A 343 27.54 0.80 -39.15
C ALA A 343 26.20 0.38 -38.58
N GLN A 344 25.43 -0.38 -39.35
CA GLN A 344 24.14 -0.89 -38.93
C GLN A 344 23.85 -2.26 -39.52
N PHE A 345 23.02 -3.04 -38.83
CA PHE A 345 22.21 -4.05 -39.49
C PHE A 345 20.91 -3.39 -39.93
N THR A 346 20.66 -3.31 -41.24
CA THR A 346 19.41 -2.77 -41.78
C THR A 346 18.23 -3.65 -41.39
N SER A 347 17.02 -3.12 -41.50
CA SER A 347 15.77 -3.88 -41.27
C SER A 347 15.58 -5.08 -42.21
N ALA A 348 16.32 -5.14 -43.31
CA ALA A 348 16.38 -6.28 -44.22
C ALA A 348 17.45 -7.34 -43.82
N GLY A 349 18.19 -7.11 -42.74
CA GLY A 349 19.24 -8.00 -42.23
C GLY A 349 20.63 -7.80 -42.85
N HIS A 350 20.83 -6.77 -43.67
CA HIS A 350 22.16 -6.48 -44.24
C HIS A 350 23.03 -5.69 -43.28
N PHE A 351 24.32 -6.02 -43.17
CA PHE A 351 25.30 -5.21 -42.45
C PHE A 351 25.89 -4.13 -43.36
N ILE A 352 25.71 -2.84 -43.02
CA ILE A 352 26.10 -1.69 -43.84
C ILE A 352 26.81 -0.65 -42.98
N PRO A 353 28.04 -0.19 -43.33
CA PRO A 353 28.62 0.98 -42.70
C PRO A 353 27.81 2.22 -43.07
N ILE A 354 27.43 3.04 -42.10
CA ILE A 354 26.77 4.32 -42.37
C ILE A 354 27.46 5.37 -41.53
N GLY A 355 27.89 6.49 -42.09
CA GLY A 355 28.66 7.51 -41.37
C GLY A 355 29.58 8.27 -42.32
N THR A 356 29.20 9.50 -42.66
CA THR A 356 29.84 10.46 -43.61
C THR A 356 29.60 10.29 -45.13
N TYR A 357 28.49 9.66 -45.55
CA TYR A 357 28.03 9.65 -46.96
C TYR A 357 29.09 9.28 -48.02
N THR A 358 30.06 8.42 -47.67
CA THR A 358 31.11 7.96 -48.59
C THR A 358 31.36 6.44 -48.52
N TYR A 359 30.59 5.71 -47.72
CA TYR A 359 30.77 4.27 -47.51
C TYR A 359 29.46 3.51 -47.79
N ASP A 360 29.02 3.54 -49.04
CA ASP A 360 28.08 2.56 -49.58
C ASP A 360 28.91 1.51 -50.34
N LEU A 361 29.24 0.41 -49.66
CA LEU A 361 30.04 -0.68 -50.22
C LEU A 361 29.24 -1.38 -51.32
N GLY A 362 29.48 -0.98 -52.58
CA GLY A 362 28.69 -1.38 -53.74
C GLY A 362 28.31 -0.23 -54.69
N SER A 363 28.50 1.03 -54.30
CA SER A 363 28.39 2.17 -55.23
C SER A 363 29.59 2.24 -56.19
N SER A 364 29.44 2.92 -57.33
CA SER A 364 30.43 2.95 -58.43
C SER A 364 31.83 3.51 -58.08
N GLY A 365 32.07 3.90 -56.83
CA GLY A 365 33.36 4.40 -56.34
C GLY A 365 33.84 3.83 -54.99
N ALA A 366 33.16 2.84 -54.39
CA ALA A 366 33.50 2.33 -53.06
C ALA A 366 33.58 0.79 -53.01
N TYR A 367 34.71 0.27 -52.57
CA TYR A 367 35.04 -1.15 -52.51
C TYR A 367 35.45 -1.55 -51.08
N TRP A 368 35.26 -2.83 -50.75
CA TRP A 368 35.83 -3.41 -49.54
C TRP A 368 37.36 -3.33 -49.61
N ASN A 369 37.97 -2.52 -48.74
CA ASN A 369 39.42 -2.53 -48.58
C ASN A 369 39.79 -3.54 -47.49
N ASN A 370 40.70 -4.47 -47.78
CA ASN A 370 41.19 -5.49 -46.85
C ASN A 370 40.16 -6.52 -46.34
N PHE A 371 39.38 -7.13 -47.23
CA PHE A 371 38.56 -8.29 -46.86
C PHE A 371 39.43 -9.54 -46.61
N TYR A 372 39.73 -9.84 -45.35
CA TYR A 372 40.50 -11.03 -44.95
C TYR A 372 39.59 -12.25 -44.77
N ALA A 373 39.36 -12.99 -45.86
CA ALA A 373 38.72 -14.30 -45.80
C ALA A 373 39.68 -15.37 -46.31
N GLY A 374 39.77 -16.52 -45.60
CA GLY A 374 40.55 -17.66 -46.07
C GLY A 374 39.99 -18.24 -47.38
N THR A 375 38.68 -18.43 -47.43
CA THR A 375 37.93 -18.80 -48.64
C THR A 375 36.68 -17.93 -48.71
N ALA A 376 36.45 -17.27 -49.85
CA ALA A 376 35.25 -16.47 -50.10
C ALA A 376 34.41 -17.12 -51.20
N TYR A 377 33.15 -17.45 -50.92
CA TYR A 377 32.20 -17.89 -51.93
C TYR A 377 31.39 -16.68 -52.39
N ILE A 378 31.77 -16.11 -53.54
CA ILE A 378 31.15 -14.90 -54.08
C ILE A 378 30.35 -15.29 -55.32
N PRO A 379 29.00 -15.22 -55.28
CA PRO A 379 28.17 -15.69 -56.40
C PRO A 379 28.27 -14.82 -57.66
N THR A 380 28.56 -13.53 -57.49
CA THR A 380 28.80 -12.60 -58.60
C THR A 380 29.95 -11.67 -58.23
N VAL A 381 30.98 -11.59 -59.08
CA VAL A 381 32.09 -10.64 -58.93
C VAL A 381 31.95 -9.57 -60.00
N THR A 382 31.69 -8.33 -59.59
CA THR A 382 31.74 -7.14 -60.46
C THR A 382 32.99 -6.36 -60.08
N ALA A 383 34.09 -6.56 -60.80
CA ALA A 383 35.38 -5.96 -60.49
C ALA A 383 36.09 -5.49 -61.76
N ASN A 384 36.82 -4.37 -61.67
CA ASN A 384 37.68 -3.88 -62.75
C ASN A 384 38.89 -4.81 -62.95
N ALA A 385 39.44 -5.35 -61.86
CA ALA A 385 40.57 -6.26 -61.88
C ALA A 385 40.60 -7.20 -60.66
N VAL A 386 41.22 -8.36 -60.84
CA VAL A 386 41.54 -9.35 -59.80
C VAL A 386 43.06 -9.49 -59.71
N TYR A 387 43.63 -8.96 -58.64
CA TYR A 387 45.05 -9.02 -58.35
C TYR A 387 45.36 -10.24 -57.48
N HIS A 388 46.51 -10.86 -57.71
CA HIS A 388 47.09 -11.76 -56.72
C HIS A 388 47.71 -10.97 -55.56
N THR A 389 47.85 -11.61 -54.40
CA THR A 389 48.39 -10.97 -53.21
C THR A 389 49.90 -10.76 -53.33
N GLY A 390 50.34 -9.51 -53.24
CA GLY A 390 51.77 -9.15 -53.15
C GLY A 390 52.43 -8.66 -54.44
N ASP A 391 51.76 -8.72 -55.59
CA ASP A 391 52.23 -8.02 -56.79
C ASP A 391 51.06 -7.34 -57.55
N LEU A 392 51.30 -6.07 -57.90
CA LEU A 392 50.32 -5.13 -58.46
C LEU A 392 50.32 -5.13 -59.99
N ASN A 393 51.25 -5.84 -60.61
CA ASN A 393 51.47 -5.82 -62.05
C ASN A 393 51.10 -7.15 -62.73
N THR A 394 50.63 -8.13 -61.95
CA THR A 394 50.09 -9.41 -62.43
C THR A 394 48.64 -9.56 -61.97
N TYR A 395 47.69 -9.47 -62.91
CA TYR A 395 46.25 -9.44 -62.62
C TYR A 395 45.38 -9.85 -63.81
N LEU A 396 44.15 -10.28 -63.52
CA LEU A 396 43.08 -10.42 -64.50
C LEU A 396 42.29 -9.12 -64.54
N SER A 397 42.08 -8.54 -65.71
CA SER A 397 41.43 -7.24 -65.94
C SER A 397 40.14 -7.39 -66.75
N PHE A 398 39.19 -6.52 -66.40
CA PHE A 398 37.93 -6.26 -67.09
C PHE A 398 37.75 -4.74 -67.28
N ASP A 399 38.86 -4.01 -67.46
CA ASP A 399 38.92 -2.53 -67.40
C ASP A 399 38.14 -1.82 -68.53
N VAL A 400 37.67 -2.57 -69.54
CA VAL A 400 36.93 -2.06 -70.72
C VAL A 400 35.75 -2.99 -71.02
N ALA A 401 34.63 -2.43 -71.49
CA ALA A 401 33.48 -3.21 -71.92
C ALA A 401 33.87 -4.26 -72.98
N ASP A 402 33.31 -5.45 -72.83
CA ASP A 402 33.44 -6.55 -73.79
C ASP A 402 34.88 -7.07 -73.95
N GLN A 403 35.73 -6.87 -72.92
CA GLN A 403 37.12 -7.32 -72.88
C GLN A 403 37.49 -8.02 -71.57
N MET A 404 38.36 -9.03 -71.68
CA MET A 404 39.02 -9.69 -70.56
C MET A 404 40.52 -9.81 -70.87
N GLN A 405 41.38 -9.33 -69.97
CA GLN A 405 42.83 -9.28 -70.19
C GLN A 405 43.58 -9.94 -69.02
N ILE A 406 44.69 -10.61 -69.30
CA ILE A 406 45.62 -11.10 -68.28
C ILE A 406 46.92 -10.31 -68.41
N TYR A 407 47.30 -9.63 -67.33
CA TYR A 407 48.57 -8.95 -67.18
C TYR A 407 49.53 -9.80 -66.36
N ALA A 408 50.81 -9.78 -66.73
CA ALA A 408 51.90 -10.35 -65.95
C ALA A 408 53.12 -9.44 -66.05
N GLY A 409 53.73 -9.08 -64.93
CA GLY A 409 54.92 -8.21 -64.94
C GLY A 409 54.64 -6.78 -65.44
N GLY A 410 53.38 -6.33 -65.44
CA GLY A 410 52.94 -5.05 -65.97
C GLY A 410 52.70 -5.03 -67.48
N VAL A 411 52.82 -6.19 -68.15
CA VAL A 411 52.66 -6.34 -69.60
C VAL A 411 51.41 -7.17 -69.88
N LYS A 412 50.70 -6.84 -70.96
CA LYS A 412 49.51 -7.59 -71.39
C LYS A 412 49.94 -8.92 -72.02
N PHE A 413 49.65 -10.01 -71.33
CA PHE A 413 50.04 -11.35 -71.76
C PHE A 413 48.99 -12.00 -72.66
N MET A 414 47.70 -11.82 -72.33
CA MET A 414 46.57 -12.36 -73.08
C MET A 414 45.41 -11.39 -73.07
N GLU A 415 44.65 -11.33 -74.15
CA GLU A 415 43.45 -10.50 -74.26
C GLU A 415 42.38 -11.19 -75.10
N VAL A 416 41.18 -11.23 -74.56
CA VAL A 416 39.95 -11.66 -75.21
C VAL A 416 39.09 -10.43 -75.44
N ILE A 417 38.72 -10.17 -76.69
CA ILE A 417 37.87 -9.03 -77.07
C ILE A 417 36.68 -9.55 -77.87
N GLU A 418 35.49 -9.10 -77.53
CA GLU A 418 34.30 -9.17 -78.38
C GLU A 418 34.16 -7.81 -79.11
N ALA A 419 34.75 -7.70 -80.30
CA ALA A 419 34.64 -6.54 -81.19
C ALA A 419 34.07 -6.99 -82.54
N ALA A 420 34.17 -6.16 -83.59
CA ALA A 420 33.63 -6.50 -84.92
C ALA A 420 34.14 -7.84 -85.53
N ALA A 421 35.21 -8.44 -84.98
CA ALA A 421 35.14 -9.87 -84.70
C ALA A 421 35.86 -10.26 -83.42
N ASP A 422 35.43 -11.43 -82.95
CA ASP A 422 35.89 -12.09 -81.74
C ASP A 422 37.24 -12.75 -81.99
N TYR A 423 38.24 -12.38 -81.19
CA TYR A 423 39.55 -13.03 -81.22
C TYR A 423 40.16 -13.13 -79.82
N ILE A 424 41.04 -14.12 -79.67
CA ILE A 424 41.95 -14.24 -78.52
C ILE A 424 43.33 -13.86 -79.03
N SER A 425 43.92 -12.81 -78.48
CA SER A 425 45.29 -12.41 -78.74
C SER A 425 46.21 -12.83 -77.59
N ILE A 426 47.43 -13.23 -77.94
CA ILE A 426 48.48 -13.63 -76.99
C ILE A 426 49.73 -12.84 -77.40
N GLY A 427 50.25 -12.00 -76.51
CA GLY A 427 51.33 -11.04 -76.81
C GLY A 427 50.85 -9.60 -77.04
N GLU A 428 51.77 -8.63 -76.99
CA GLU A 428 51.43 -7.20 -77.04
C GLU A 428 51.64 -6.56 -78.43
N ALA A 429 50.92 -5.47 -78.71
CA ALA A 429 51.00 -4.74 -79.98
C ALA A 429 52.30 -3.94 -80.20
N SER A 430 53.17 -3.84 -79.18
CA SER A 430 54.44 -3.10 -79.25
C SER A 430 55.66 -3.99 -79.53
N ASP A 431 55.46 -5.32 -79.52
CA ASP A 431 56.45 -6.28 -79.96
C ASP A 431 56.41 -6.38 -81.49
N ILE A 432 57.31 -5.68 -82.16
CA ILE A 432 57.48 -5.81 -83.61
C ILE A 432 58.24 -7.12 -83.88
N ASP A 433 57.51 -8.22 -83.88
CA ASP A 433 58.08 -9.52 -84.23
C ASP A 433 58.16 -9.62 -85.78
N TRP A 434 59.35 -9.38 -86.34
CA TRP A 434 59.65 -9.42 -87.79
C TRP A 434 59.61 -10.84 -88.39
N TYR A 435 58.78 -11.72 -87.85
CA TYR A 435 58.42 -13.01 -88.43
C TYR A 435 56.92 -13.22 -88.25
N THR A 436 56.16 -12.85 -89.27
CA THR A 436 54.75 -13.22 -89.43
C THR A 436 54.59 -14.74 -89.31
N SER A 437 54.09 -15.24 -88.17
CA SER A 437 53.14 -16.37 -88.14
C SER A 437 52.94 -16.98 -86.76
N TRP A 438 52.20 -16.36 -85.84
CA TRP A 438 51.61 -17.11 -84.74
C TRP A 438 50.16 -16.66 -84.55
N MET A 439 49.27 -17.30 -85.34
CA MET A 439 47.80 -17.28 -85.27
C MET A 439 47.08 -16.19 -86.08
N ASP A 440 46.83 -16.46 -87.38
CA ASP A 440 45.83 -15.70 -88.14
C ASP A 440 44.43 -16.31 -87.94
N TYR A 441 43.48 -15.48 -87.50
CA TYR A 441 42.05 -15.80 -87.50
C TYR A 441 41.46 -15.51 -88.89
N ASN A 442 40.94 -16.54 -89.56
CA ASN A 442 40.33 -16.41 -90.88
C ASN A 442 38.83 -16.12 -90.74
N TYR A 443 38.40 -14.90 -91.07
CA TYR A 443 37.07 -14.29 -90.83
C TYR A 443 35.84 -14.96 -91.49
N GLY A 444 35.95 -16.19 -91.99
CA GLY A 444 34.83 -16.89 -92.65
C GLY A 444 34.41 -18.22 -92.01
N ASN A 445 35.29 -18.92 -91.28
CA ASN A 445 35.15 -20.37 -91.09
C ASN A 445 35.34 -20.88 -89.64
N ASN A 446 35.46 -20.00 -88.62
CA ASN A 446 35.57 -20.37 -87.20
C ASN A 446 36.58 -21.52 -86.91
N LEU A 447 37.75 -21.52 -87.56
CA LEU A 447 38.79 -22.55 -87.38
C LEU A 447 40.07 -21.93 -86.80
N ILE A 448 40.47 -22.38 -85.61
CA ILE A 448 41.78 -22.07 -85.00
C ILE A 448 42.79 -23.09 -85.52
N THR A 449 43.76 -22.64 -86.31
CA THR A 449 44.79 -23.53 -86.90
C THR A 449 46.10 -23.42 -86.12
N PHE A 450 46.50 -24.47 -85.41
CA PHE A 450 47.85 -24.60 -84.84
C PHE A 450 48.81 -25.11 -85.92
N LYS A 451 49.67 -24.24 -86.48
CA LYS A 451 50.72 -24.67 -87.42
C LYS A 451 51.91 -25.24 -86.65
N ALA A 452 51.84 -26.53 -86.29
CA ALA A 452 53.06 -27.26 -85.92
C ALA A 452 53.97 -27.38 -87.15
N LYS A 453 55.25 -27.00 -86.99
CA LYS A 453 56.31 -27.06 -88.00
C LYS A 453 56.55 -28.51 -88.48
N LYS A 454 55.75 -28.97 -89.45
CA LYS A 454 56.13 -30.03 -90.39
C LYS A 454 56.09 -29.39 -91.77
N THR A 455 57.27 -29.15 -92.36
CA THR A 455 57.41 -28.68 -93.74
C THR A 455 56.86 -29.75 -94.67
N VAL A 456 55.57 -29.68 -94.98
CA VAL A 456 54.98 -30.37 -96.12
C VAL A 456 55.13 -29.39 -97.28
N PHE A 457 56.15 -29.61 -98.12
CA PHE A 457 56.22 -28.97 -99.42
C PHE A 457 55.01 -29.43 -100.24
N ALA A 458 53.93 -28.67 -100.20
CA ALA A 458 52.82 -28.79 -101.15
C ALA A 458 52.82 -27.53 -102.02
N PRO A 459 53.50 -27.53 -103.18
CA PRO A 459 53.39 -26.43 -104.12
C PRO A 459 52.00 -26.44 -104.79
N ASN A 460 51.36 -25.28 -104.71
CA ASN A 460 50.16 -24.77 -105.41
C ASN A 460 49.32 -25.80 -106.22
N LEU A 461 48.16 -26.20 -105.67
CA LEU A 461 47.13 -26.99 -106.35
C LEU A 461 46.34 -26.11 -107.33
N THR A 462 46.85 -25.89 -108.54
CA THR A 462 46.03 -25.50 -109.70
C THR A 462 45.70 -26.74 -110.53
N SER A 463 44.42 -26.93 -110.86
CA SER A 463 43.89 -28.09 -111.59
C SER A 463 44.73 -28.47 -112.81
N ALA A 464 44.99 -29.77 -112.98
CA ALA A 464 45.73 -30.35 -114.09
C ALA A 464 45.28 -29.75 -115.44
N VAL A 465 46.16 -28.99 -116.08
CA VAL A 465 45.93 -28.43 -117.42
C VAL A 465 46.43 -29.47 -118.42
N GLY A 466 45.56 -29.92 -119.33
CA GLY A 466 46.00 -30.66 -120.51
C GLY A 466 46.74 -29.70 -121.42
N THR A 467 48.06 -29.84 -121.53
CA THR A 467 48.91 -29.00 -122.37
C THR A 467 49.45 -29.82 -123.53
N SER A 468 49.27 -29.32 -124.74
CA SER A 468 49.96 -29.85 -125.91
C SER A 468 51.42 -29.40 -125.93
N VAL A 469 52.34 -30.29 -126.30
CA VAL A 469 53.76 -29.99 -126.47
C VAL A 469 54.19 -30.28 -127.90
N ALA A 470 54.93 -29.36 -128.51
CA ALA A 470 55.53 -29.58 -129.82
C ALA A 470 56.83 -30.39 -129.69
N ASP A 471 57.26 -30.99 -130.80
CA ASP A 471 58.59 -31.62 -130.91
C ASP A 471 59.67 -30.64 -130.42
N ASP A 472 60.58 -31.14 -129.57
CA ASP A 472 61.65 -30.38 -128.91
C ASP A 472 61.25 -29.11 -128.13
N ALA A 473 59.97 -28.94 -127.80
CA ALA A 473 59.53 -27.85 -126.94
C ALA A 473 59.64 -28.22 -125.45
N ALA A 474 60.35 -27.38 -124.68
CA ALA A 474 60.52 -27.60 -123.24
C ALA A 474 59.19 -27.56 -122.47
N ILE A 475 58.95 -28.57 -121.62
CA ILE A 475 57.76 -28.63 -120.75
C ILE A 475 57.87 -27.60 -119.63
N SER A 476 56.92 -26.68 -119.54
CA SER A 476 56.85 -25.72 -118.43
C SER A 476 56.16 -26.33 -117.22
N VAL A 477 56.89 -26.54 -116.11
CA VAL A 477 56.35 -27.09 -114.86
C VAL A 477 55.46 -26.05 -114.16
N THR A 478 54.18 -26.04 -114.53
CA THR A 478 53.16 -25.10 -114.01
C THR A 478 52.21 -25.75 -113.01
N ALA A 479 52.23 -27.09 -112.91
CA ALA A 479 51.43 -27.86 -111.97
C ALA A 479 52.22 -29.09 -111.49
N TYR A 480 51.78 -29.69 -110.37
CA TYR A 480 52.36 -30.92 -109.83
C TYR A 480 52.11 -32.13 -110.75
N ILE A 481 50.95 -32.16 -111.44
CA ILE A 481 50.65 -33.14 -112.49
C ILE A 481 50.48 -32.38 -113.81
N MET A 482 51.42 -32.58 -114.71
CA MET A 482 51.40 -32.09 -116.09
C MET A 482 50.75 -33.16 -116.96
N ARG A 483 49.61 -32.85 -117.58
CA ARG A 483 48.92 -33.77 -118.51
C ARG A 483 49.32 -33.42 -119.93
N MET A 484 50.04 -34.30 -120.61
CA MET A 484 50.73 -33.99 -121.86
C MET A 484 50.25 -34.84 -123.03
N VAL A 485 50.16 -34.21 -124.20
CA VAL A 485 49.93 -34.83 -125.50
C VAL A 485 50.76 -34.07 -126.54
N GLY A 486 51.25 -34.74 -127.58
CA GLY A 486 51.90 -34.11 -128.71
C GLY A 486 50.92 -33.19 -129.46
N ALA A 487 51.38 -32.01 -129.87
CA ALA A 487 50.50 -30.95 -130.37
C ALA A 487 49.74 -31.33 -131.65
N ASP A 488 50.43 -31.87 -132.64
CA ASP A 488 49.86 -32.26 -133.94
C ASP A 488 50.30 -33.67 -134.41
N ALA A 489 51.29 -34.27 -133.75
CA ALA A 489 51.84 -35.61 -133.96
C ALA A 489 52.51 -36.08 -132.66
N ASP A 490 53.12 -37.28 -132.65
CA ASP A 490 53.99 -37.70 -131.55
C ASP A 490 55.11 -36.67 -131.34
N ALA A 491 55.32 -36.24 -130.10
CA ALA A 491 56.36 -35.27 -129.75
C ALA A 491 57.56 -35.99 -129.15
N LEU A 492 58.73 -35.84 -129.76
CA LEU A 492 60.00 -36.27 -129.21
C LEU A 492 60.68 -35.06 -128.57
N LEU A 493 60.96 -35.15 -127.28
CA LEU A 493 61.68 -34.12 -126.54
C LEU A 493 63.11 -34.62 -126.36
N ASP A 494 63.98 -34.34 -127.32
CA ASP A 494 65.39 -34.76 -127.32
C ASP A 494 66.40 -33.58 -127.34
N THR A 495 65.90 -32.36 -127.18
CA THR A 495 66.69 -31.14 -126.97
C THR A 495 66.73 -30.73 -125.49
N ASP A 496 67.92 -30.41 -124.99
CA ASP A 496 68.15 -29.86 -123.64
C ASP A 496 67.81 -28.34 -123.59
N PRO A 497 66.89 -27.87 -122.71
CA PRO A 497 66.14 -28.63 -121.72
C PRO A 497 64.82 -29.22 -122.27
N ALA A 498 64.55 -30.51 -122.01
CA ALA A 498 63.26 -31.13 -122.34
C ALA A 498 62.14 -30.68 -121.39
N ILE A 499 62.50 -30.33 -120.15
CA ILE A 499 61.58 -29.81 -119.13
C ILE A 499 62.22 -28.57 -118.53
N ASN A 500 61.55 -27.42 -118.46
CA ASN A 500 62.13 -26.23 -117.83
C ASN A 500 62.61 -26.53 -116.39
N ASP A 501 63.77 -25.96 -116.03
CA ASP A 501 64.41 -26.17 -114.73
C ASP A 501 63.47 -25.94 -113.54
N GLY A 502 63.65 -26.76 -112.51
CA GLY A 502 62.91 -26.61 -111.25
C GLY A 502 63.26 -25.31 -110.53
N SER A 503 62.25 -24.70 -109.91
CA SER A 503 62.38 -23.48 -109.12
C SER A 503 63.06 -23.69 -107.77
N SER A 504 63.19 -24.95 -107.31
CA SER A 504 63.80 -25.31 -106.02
C SER A 504 64.27 -26.76 -106.03
N ASP A 505 65.37 -27.05 -105.34
CA ASP A 505 65.90 -28.40 -105.15
C ASP A 505 64.85 -29.33 -104.50
N GLY A 506 64.72 -30.55 -105.00
CA GLY A 506 63.70 -31.50 -104.55
C GLY A 506 62.28 -31.20 -105.06
N GLN A 507 62.08 -30.24 -105.98
CA GLN A 507 60.79 -30.06 -106.64
C GLN A 507 60.43 -31.32 -107.43
N ILE A 508 59.24 -31.88 -107.19
CA ILE A 508 58.73 -33.04 -107.91
C ILE A 508 57.70 -32.60 -108.96
N VAL A 509 57.77 -33.18 -110.15
CA VAL A 509 56.74 -33.09 -111.19
C VAL A 509 56.33 -34.49 -111.62
N ILE A 510 55.03 -34.69 -111.81
CA ILE A 510 54.47 -35.89 -112.44
C ILE A 510 53.98 -35.50 -113.82
N ILE A 511 54.48 -36.16 -114.85
CA ILE A 511 54.03 -35.97 -116.23
C ILE A 511 53.20 -37.20 -116.60
N GLN A 512 51.96 -36.97 -117.02
CA GLN A 512 51.01 -38.01 -117.42
C GLN A 512 50.66 -37.87 -118.91
N GLY A 513 50.84 -38.93 -119.70
CA GLY A 513 50.30 -39.00 -121.06
C GLY A 513 48.77 -39.09 -121.03
N VAL A 514 48.10 -38.45 -121.97
CA VAL A 514 46.61 -38.41 -122.03
C VAL A 514 46.02 -38.98 -123.32
N ALA A 515 46.84 -39.59 -124.19
CA ALA A 515 46.40 -40.21 -125.42
C ALA A 515 47.43 -41.23 -125.92
N ASP A 516 46.96 -42.33 -126.53
CA ASP A 516 47.79 -43.32 -127.24
C ASP A 516 48.19 -42.86 -128.67
N ALA A 517 47.64 -41.72 -129.11
CA ALA A 517 48.00 -41.04 -130.33
C ALA A 517 48.55 -39.66 -129.98
N ASN A 518 49.57 -39.21 -130.70
CA ASN A 518 50.35 -38.02 -130.34
C ASN A 518 50.95 -38.19 -128.95
N THR A 519 51.67 -39.29 -128.75
CA THR A 519 52.38 -39.60 -127.51
C THR A 519 53.50 -38.58 -127.27
N VAL A 520 53.92 -38.44 -126.01
CA VAL A 520 55.07 -37.59 -125.66
C VAL A 520 56.22 -38.48 -125.23
N THR A 521 57.33 -38.40 -125.95
CA THR A 521 58.55 -39.14 -125.67
C THR A 521 59.59 -38.21 -125.10
N ILE A 522 59.98 -38.44 -123.84
CA ILE A 522 61.03 -37.66 -123.16
C ILE A 522 62.34 -38.43 -123.29
N ALA A 523 63.35 -37.86 -123.95
CA ALA A 523 64.67 -38.49 -124.04
C ALA A 523 65.41 -38.45 -122.69
N ASP A 524 66.47 -39.26 -122.58
CA ASP A 524 67.43 -39.17 -121.49
C ASP A 524 68.54 -38.17 -121.85
N ASN A 525 69.23 -37.62 -120.84
CA ASN A 525 70.37 -36.71 -121.01
C ASN A 525 70.00 -35.38 -121.74
N VAL A 526 68.76 -34.93 -121.57
CA VAL A 526 68.23 -33.67 -122.14
C VAL A 526 67.66 -32.81 -121.02
N ASN A 527 68.48 -32.60 -119.99
CA ASN A 527 68.12 -32.16 -118.63
C ASN A 527 67.24 -33.11 -117.82
N THR A 528 67.18 -34.37 -118.24
CA THR A 528 66.52 -35.49 -117.57
C THR A 528 67.55 -36.60 -117.33
N GLN A 529 67.47 -37.27 -116.17
CA GLN A 529 68.23 -38.47 -115.85
C GLN A 529 67.26 -39.64 -115.63
N LEU A 530 67.15 -40.50 -116.64
CA LEU A 530 66.22 -41.62 -116.69
C LEU A 530 66.92 -42.93 -116.28
N ASN A 531 66.27 -43.76 -115.45
CA ASN A 531 66.90 -44.91 -114.79
C ASN A 531 67.42 -46.03 -115.73
N ALA A 532 67.02 -46.07 -117.00
CA ALA A 532 67.41 -47.10 -117.96
C ALA A 532 68.15 -46.57 -119.22
N ALA A 533 68.59 -45.31 -119.22
CA ALA A 533 69.33 -44.66 -120.33
C ALA A 533 68.69 -44.84 -121.72
N ALA A 534 67.37 -44.71 -121.79
CA ALA A 534 66.56 -44.63 -123.00
C ALA A 534 65.34 -43.75 -122.72
N SER A 535 64.73 -43.23 -123.79
CA SER A 535 63.56 -42.35 -123.71
C SER A 535 62.35 -43.01 -123.02
N CYS A 536 61.44 -42.17 -122.52
CA CYS A 536 60.16 -42.58 -121.97
C CYS A 536 59.04 -42.05 -122.85
N THR A 537 58.37 -42.93 -123.60
CA THR A 537 57.14 -42.60 -124.33
C THR A 537 55.95 -42.75 -123.40
N LEU A 538 55.11 -41.71 -123.32
CA LEU A 538 53.95 -41.65 -122.46
C LEU A 538 52.67 -41.75 -123.31
N GLY A 539 51.99 -42.90 -123.26
CA GLY A 539 50.64 -43.15 -123.78
C GLY A 539 49.53 -42.72 -122.80
N ASP A 540 48.27 -43.07 -123.07
CA ASP A 540 47.17 -42.67 -122.20
C ASP A 540 47.26 -43.34 -120.82
N GLY A 541 47.44 -42.53 -119.78
CA GLY A 541 47.54 -43.01 -118.41
C GLY A 541 48.97 -43.30 -117.94
N ASP A 542 49.96 -43.33 -118.83
CA ASP A 542 51.36 -43.48 -118.46
C ASP A 542 51.84 -42.26 -117.68
N VAL A 543 52.61 -42.49 -116.61
CA VAL A 543 53.17 -41.42 -115.79
C VAL A 543 54.67 -41.56 -115.61
N ILE A 544 55.36 -40.44 -115.60
CA ILE A 544 56.72 -40.34 -115.09
C ILE A 544 56.79 -39.26 -114.00
N SER A 545 57.38 -39.61 -112.87
CA SER A 545 57.61 -38.74 -111.72
C SER A 545 59.10 -38.42 -111.65
N LEU A 546 59.43 -37.14 -111.73
CA LEU A 546 60.78 -36.64 -111.76
C LEU A 546 60.99 -35.66 -110.61
N MET A 547 62.22 -35.57 -110.10
CA MET A 547 62.65 -34.64 -109.06
C MET A 547 63.76 -33.75 -109.59
N TRP A 548 63.62 -32.45 -109.43
CA TRP A 548 64.68 -31.50 -109.78
C TRP A 548 65.83 -31.59 -108.77
N ASP A 549 67.03 -31.78 -109.29
CA ASP A 549 68.28 -31.63 -108.56
C ASP A 549 69.06 -30.45 -109.17
N SER A 550 69.16 -29.38 -108.39
CA SER A 550 69.79 -28.13 -108.81
C SER A 550 71.31 -28.21 -108.88
N ASP A 551 71.94 -29.15 -108.15
CA ASP A 551 73.40 -29.32 -108.16
C ASP A 551 73.86 -29.94 -109.48
N TYR A 552 73.06 -30.84 -110.06
CA TYR A 552 73.32 -31.43 -111.37
C TYR A 552 72.57 -30.72 -112.52
N SER A 553 71.63 -29.82 -112.22
CA SER A 553 70.73 -29.18 -113.20
C SER A 553 69.96 -30.20 -114.03
N MET A 554 69.44 -31.24 -113.37
CA MET A 554 68.75 -32.36 -114.01
C MET A 554 67.48 -32.74 -113.26
N TRP A 555 66.48 -33.19 -114.02
CA TRP A 555 65.31 -33.88 -113.52
C TRP A 555 65.60 -35.38 -113.37
N ILE A 556 65.74 -35.85 -112.13
CA ILE A 556 66.05 -37.25 -111.79
C ILE A 556 64.75 -38.05 -111.69
N GLU A 557 64.69 -39.17 -112.39
CA GLU A 557 63.55 -40.07 -112.30
C GLU A 557 63.40 -40.73 -110.93
N LEU A 558 62.22 -40.53 -110.33
CA LEU A 558 61.81 -41.22 -109.12
C LEU A 558 60.98 -42.48 -109.42
N TYR A 559 60.10 -42.39 -110.41
CA TYR A 559 59.17 -43.45 -110.76
C TYR A 559 58.67 -43.26 -112.20
N ARG A 560 58.46 -44.37 -112.92
CA ARG A 560 57.66 -44.40 -114.15
C ARG A 560 56.64 -45.52 -114.07
N SER A 561 55.49 -45.33 -114.72
CA SER A 561 54.58 -46.41 -115.10
C SER A 561 54.62 -46.59 -116.61
N ASP A 562 54.52 -47.85 -117.03
CA ASP A 562 54.27 -48.29 -118.40
C ASP A 562 53.00 -49.15 -118.29
N ASN A 563 51.86 -48.58 -118.67
CA ASN A 563 50.54 -49.19 -118.51
C ASN A 563 50.19 -50.13 -119.68
#